data_AF-A0A259RSR6-F1
#
_entry.id   AF-A0A259RSR6-F1
#
_cell.length_a   1.000
_cell.length_b   1.000
_cell.length_c   1.000
_cell.angle_alpha   90.00
_cell.angle_beta   90.00
_cell.angle_gamma   90.00
#
_symmetry.space_group_name_H-M   'P 1'
#
loop_
_entity.id
_entity.type
_entity.pdbx_description
1 polymer ?
#
loop_
_entity_poly.entity_id
_entity_poly.type
_entity_poly.pdbx_seq_one_letter_code
_entity_poly.pdbx_strand_id
1 'polypeptide(L)'
;GTPQQQRAARRTLVRTLETVLRLAHPIMPFITEELWQTVAPLAGRSGASLAVAPYPLAQPEKIDAAAEAEIAAFKQLVDACRNLRGELGVSPAQRLPLLACGDVSLIERHRPALQALAKVSEVKVFADETAWKAATQSAPTTALGATQFALFVEVDAAAEHARLGKEVQRLQAEIAKAQGKLSNASFVDRAPAAVVAQEQERLSDFQALLLKVQEQIARLPTAP
;
A
#
# COMPACT_ATOMS: atom_id res chain seq x y z
N GLY A 1 1.07 -22.20 -3.43
CA GLY A 1 0.59 -23.03 -4.56
C GLY A 1 0.93 -24.49 -4.34
N THR A 2 0.22 -25.39 -5.01
CA THR A 2 0.42 -26.85 -4.95
C THR A 2 1.81 -27.26 -5.46
N PRO A 3 2.31 -28.47 -5.14
CA PRO A 3 3.60 -28.95 -5.68
C PRO A 3 3.68 -28.93 -7.22
N GLN A 4 2.57 -29.14 -7.92
CA GLN A 4 2.51 -29.02 -9.38
C GLN A 4 2.69 -27.58 -9.86
N GLN A 5 1.98 -26.62 -9.24
CA GLN A 5 2.13 -25.19 -9.54
C GLN A 5 3.55 -24.70 -9.26
N GLN A 6 4.16 -25.13 -8.16
CA GLN A 6 5.55 -24.77 -7.83
C GLN A 6 6.53 -25.29 -8.88
N ARG A 7 6.37 -26.55 -9.34
CA ARG A 7 7.21 -27.12 -10.41
C ARG A 7 7.05 -26.36 -11.72
N ALA A 8 5.81 -26.04 -12.13
CA ALA A 8 5.54 -25.27 -13.33
C ALA A 8 6.16 -23.86 -13.27
N ALA A 9 6.02 -23.17 -12.13
CA ALA A 9 6.63 -21.86 -11.91
C ALA A 9 8.17 -21.92 -11.98
N ARG A 10 8.81 -22.86 -11.26
CA ARG A 10 10.27 -23.05 -11.31
C ARG A 10 10.77 -23.34 -12.71
N ARG A 11 10.10 -24.23 -13.45
CA ARG A 11 10.45 -24.56 -14.83
C ARG A 11 10.35 -23.34 -15.76
N THR A 12 9.30 -22.54 -15.59
CA THR A 12 9.10 -21.31 -16.39
C THR A 12 10.17 -20.27 -16.07
N LEU A 13 10.44 -20.03 -14.78
CA LEU A 13 11.47 -19.07 -14.34
C LEU A 13 12.85 -19.43 -14.89
N VAL A 14 13.28 -20.68 -14.72
CA VAL A 14 14.61 -21.13 -15.16
C VAL A 14 14.76 -21.08 -16.67
N ARG A 15 13.76 -21.51 -17.44
CA ARG A 15 13.82 -21.44 -18.92
C ARG A 15 13.79 -20.01 -19.45
N THR A 16 13.02 -19.15 -18.81
CA THR A 16 12.95 -17.73 -19.17
C THR A 16 14.28 -17.05 -18.86
N LEU A 17 14.84 -17.27 -17.67
CA LEU A 17 16.14 -16.74 -17.27
C LEU A 17 17.25 -17.20 -18.22
N GLU A 18 17.33 -18.49 -18.53
CA GLU A 18 18.29 -19.04 -19.50
C GLU A 18 18.22 -18.33 -20.85
N THR A 19 17.00 -18.07 -21.34
CA THR A 19 16.78 -17.41 -22.63
C THR A 19 17.18 -15.93 -22.55
N VAL A 20 16.83 -15.23 -21.47
CA VAL A 20 17.21 -13.82 -21.25
C VAL A 20 18.73 -13.67 -21.18
N LEU A 21 19.44 -14.60 -20.53
CA LEU A 21 20.92 -14.59 -20.50
C LEU A 21 21.50 -14.72 -21.91
N ARG A 22 20.98 -15.62 -22.75
CA ARG A 22 21.37 -15.71 -24.17
C ARG A 22 21.11 -14.42 -24.95
N LEU A 23 19.96 -13.77 -24.74
CA LEU A 23 19.64 -12.50 -25.40
C LEU A 23 20.56 -11.36 -24.95
N ALA A 24 20.93 -11.33 -23.67
CA ALA A 24 21.73 -10.28 -23.07
C ALA A 24 23.25 -10.46 -23.29
N HIS A 25 23.70 -11.66 -23.67
CA HIS A 25 25.12 -12.01 -23.79
C HIS A 25 25.93 -11.09 -24.71
N PRO A 26 25.43 -10.65 -25.88
CA PRO A 26 26.16 -9.71 -26.74
C PRO A 26 26.48 -8.36 -26.08
N ILE A 27 25.76 -8.00 -25.01
CA ILE A 27 25.91 -6.72 -24.28
C ILE A 27 26.70 -6.92 -22.99
N MET A 28 26.48 -8.04 -22.28
CA MET A 28 27.03 -8.30 -20.94
C MET A 28 27.69 -9.67 -20.84
N PRO A 29 28.76 -9.95 -21.61
CA PRO A 29 29.22 -11.32 -21.86
C PRO A 29 29.72 -12.06 -20.61
N PHE A 30 30.47 -11.38 -19.73
CA PHE A 30 31.09 -12.03 -18.57
C PHE A 30 30.07 -12.49 -17.53
N ILE A 31 29.14 -11.61 -17.14
CA ILE A 31 28.12 -11.95 -16.13
C ILE A 31 27.09 -12.92 -16.68
N THR A 32 26.71 -12.79 -17.96
CA THR A 32 25.75 -13.71 -18.55
C THR A 32 26.34 -15.11 -18.72
N GLU A 33 27.62 -15.23 -19.07
CA GLU A 33 28.34 -16.51 -19.12
C GLU A 33 28.36 -17.19 -17.75
N GLU A 34 28.80 -16.47 -16.70
CA GLU A 34 28.89 -17.00 -15.34
C GLU A 34 27.52 -17.52 -14.83
N LEU A 35 26.48 -16.71 -14.99
CA LEU A 35 25.12 -17.11 -14.58
C LEU A 35 24.58 -18.26 -15.44
N TRP A 36 24.84 -18.26 -16.75
CA TRP A 36 24.30 -19.27 -17.66
C TRP A 36 24.89 -20.65 -17.41
N GLN A 37 26.17 -20.76 -17.06
CA GLN A 37 26.78 -22.05 -16.70
C GLN A 37 26.06 -22.74 -15.53
N THR A 38 25.50 -21.96 -14.60
CA THR A 38 24.72 -22.47 -13.47
C THR A 38 23.26 -22.75 -13.85
N VAL A 39 22.65 -21.88 -14.64
CA VAL A 39 21.22 -21.93 -14.98
C VAL A 39 20.90 -22.93 -16.10
N ALA A 40 21.79 -23.09 -17.09
CA ALA A 40 21.57 -23.91 -18.27
C ALA A 40 21.24 -25.37 -17.95
N PRO A 41 21.97 -26.08 -17.05
CA PRO A 41 21.62 -27.46 -16.70
C PRO A 41 20.21 -27.59 -16.12
N LEU A 42 19.80 -26.63 -15.29
CA LEU A 42 18.46 -26.57 -14.69
C LEU A 42 17.37 -26.33 -15.75
N ALA A 43 17.71 -25.65 -16.85
CA ALA A 43 16.82 -25.41 -17.98
C ALA A 43 16.76 -26.58 -18.97
N GLY A 44 17.59 -27.61 -18.78
CA GLY A 44 17.78 -28.71 -19.74
C GLY A 44 18.62 -28.29 -20.95
N ARG A 45 19.57 -27.38 -20.74
CA ARG A 45 20.56 -26.91 -21.73
C ARG A 45 21.96 -27.30 -21.24
N SER A 46 22.89 -27.39 -22.19
CA SER A 46 24.30 -27.63 -21.92
C SER A 46 25.13 -27.01 -23.04
N GLY A 47 26.40 -26.72 -22.76
CA GLY A 47 27.35 -26.16 -23.71
C GLY A 47 28.61 -25.69 -23.00
N ALA A 48 29.72 -25.64 -23.72
CA ALA A 48 31.00 -25.22 -23.15
C ALA A 48 31.05 -23.71 -22.85
N SER A 49 30.34 -22.90 -23.64
CA SER A 49 30.21 -21.45 -23.43
C SER A 49 28.90 -20.94 -24.00
N LEU A 50 28.36 -19.92 -23.35
CA LEU A 50 27.21 -19.15 -23.83
C LEU A 50 27.48 -18.46 -25.17
N ALA A 51 28.73 -18.07 -25.43
CA ALA A 51 29.15 -17.37 -26.65
C ALA A 51 28.90 -18.18 -27.94
N VAL A 52 28.87 -19.51 -27.84
CA VAL A 52 28.61 -20.43 -28.97
C VAL A 52 27.23 -21.09 -28.90
N ALA A 53 26.40 -20.70 -27.94
CA ALA A 53 25.06 -21.24 -27.79
C ALA A 53 24.14 -20.74 -28.92
N PRO A 54 23.19 -21.56 -29.40
CA PRO A 54 22.23 -21.13 -30.42
C PRO A 54 21.42 -19.91 -29.96
N TYR A 55 21.27 -18.93 -30.85
CA TYR A 55 20.45 -17.76 -30.57
C TYR A 55 18.98 -18.15 -30.32
N PRO A 56 18.27 -17.52 -29.36
CA PRO A 56 16.86 -17.80 -29.11
C PRO A 56 15.98 -17.57 -30.35
N LEU A 57 15.12 -18.54 -30.66
CA LEU A 57 14.09 -18.40 -31.69
C LEU A 57 12.72 -18.24 -31.02
N ALA A 58 11.96 -17.28 -31.52
CA ALA A 58 10.58 -17.06 -31.10
C ALA A 58 9.70 -18.26 -31.43
N GLN A 59 8.69 -18.50 -30.60
CA GLN A 59 7.68 -19.54 -30.77
C GLN A 59 6.31 -18.87 -30.83
N PRO A 60 5.86 -18.42 -32.03
CA PRO A 60 4.62 -17.67 -32.18
C PRO A 60 3.39 -18.37 -31.60
N GLU A 61 3.38 -19.70 -31.62
CA GLU A 61 2.32 -20.54 -31.05
C GLU A 61 2.20 -20.47 -29.52
N LYS A 62 3.19 -19.87 -28.84
CA LYS A 62 3.19 -19.63 -27.40
C LYS A 62 2.85 -18.20 -27.00
N ILE A 63 2.56 -17.34 -27.98
CA ILE A 63 2.04 -16.01 -27.72
C ILE A 63 0.58 -16.16 -27.28
N ASP A 64 0.28 -15.72 -26.07
CA ASP A 64 -1.04 -15.85 -25.46
C ASP A 64 -1.56 -14.47 -25.08
N ALA A 65 -2.30 -13.86 -26.00
CA ALA A 65 -2.88 -12.52 -25.83
C ALA A 65 -3.88 -12.47 -24.66
N ALA A 66 -4.55 -13.58 -24.34
CA ALA A 66 -5.48 -13.64 -23.23
C ALA A 66 -4.72 -13.62 -21.88
N ALA A 67 -3.63 -14.39 -21.77
CA ALA A 67 -2.77 -14.36 -20.59
C ALA A 67 -2.10 -12.99 -20.40
N GLU A 68 -1.67 -12.33 -21.49
CA GLU A 68 -1.12 -10.98 -21.45
C GLU A 68 -2.14 -9.97 -20.92
N ALA A 69 -3.36 -9.98 -21.44
CA ALA A 69 -4.45 -9.11 -21.00
C ALA A 69 -4.83 -9.36 -19.53
N GLU A 70 -4.90 -10.62 -19.11
CA GLU A 70 -5.18 -11.00 -17.72
C GLU A 70 -4.11 -10.48 -16.76
N ILE A 71 -2.82 -10.68 -17.08
CA ILE A 71 -1.72 -10.20 -16.25
C ILE A 71 -1.63 -8.66 -16.27
N ALA A 72 -1.97 -8.00 -17.37
CA ALA A 72 -2.06 -6.55 -17.43
C ALA A 72 -3.17 -6.00 -16.50
N ALA A 73 -4.36 -6.59 -16.53
CA ALA A 73 -5.44 -6.25 -15.60
C ALA A 73 -5.04 -6.53 -14.14
N PHE A 74 -4.34 -7.63 -13.88
CA PHE A 74 -3.86 -7.95 -12.53
C PHE A 74 -2.84 -6.94 -12.02
N LYS A 75 -1.93 -6.45 -12.87
CA LYS A 75 -1.00 -5.35 -12.51
C LYS A 75 -1.76 -4.08 -12.13
N GLN A 76 -2.76 -3.68 -12.93
CA GLN A 76 -3.59 -2.51 -12.64
C GLN A 76 -4.30 -2.64 -11.28
N LEU A 77 -4.83 -3.81 -10.96
CA LEU A 77 -5.45 -4.09 -9.66
C LEU A 77 -4.45 -3.91 -8.50
N VAL A 78 -3.24 -4.49 -8.63
CA VAL A 78 -2.19 -4.38 -7.60
C VAL A 78 -1.76 -2.92 -7.43
N ASP A 79 -1.59 -2.18 -8.53
CA ASP A 79 -1.17 -0.78 -8.48
C ASP A 79 -2.26 0.12 -7.89
N ALA A 80 -3.54 -0.12 -8.22
CA ALA A 80 -4.66 0.56 -7.58
C ALA A 80 -4.71 0.29 -6.06
N CYS A 81 -4.40 -0.93 -5.61
CA CYS A 81 -4.26 -1.21 -4.18
C CYS A 81 -3.10 -0.42 -3.53
N ARG A 82 -1.96 -0.28 -4.21
CA ARG A 82 -0.80 0.48 -3.70
C ARG A 82 -1.07 1.98 -3.67
N ASN A 83 -1.77 2.50 -4.67
CA ASN A 83 -2.16 3.92 -4.73
C ASN A 83 -3.14 4.24 -3.59
N LEU A 84 -4.18 3.41 -3.41
CA LEU A 84 -5.14 3.58 -2.32
C LEU A 84 -4.45 3.57 -0.95
N ARG A 85 -3.45 2.71 -0.77
CA ARG A 85 -2.61 2.70 0.45
C ARG A 85 -1.87 4.02 0.65
N GLY A 86 -1.31 4.59 -0.41
CA GLY A 86 -0.63 5.88 -0.37
C GLY A 86 -1.57 7.02 0.01
N GLU A 87 -2.79 7.03 -0.54
CA GLU A 87 -3.84 7.98 -0.20
C GLU A 87 -4.27 7.90 1.28
N LEU A 88 -4.29 6.68 1.83
CA LEU A 88 -4.55 6.43 3.25
C LEU A 88 -3.37 6.77 4.18
N GLY A 89 -2.20 7.11 3.64
CA GLY A 89 -1.00 7.37 4.43
C GLY A 89 -0.46 6.14 5.16
N VAL A 90 -0.79 4.93 4.70
CA VAL A 90 -0.41 3.68 5.37
C VAL A 90 0.94 3.18 4.87
N SER A 91 1.75 2.63 5.78
CA SER A 91 3.05 2.04 5.45
C SER A 91 2.94 0.95 4.36
N PRO A 92 3.85 0.93 3.37
CA PRO A 92 3.93 -0.14 2.38
C PRO A 92 4.16 -1.54 2.97
N ALA A 93 4.72 -1.63 4.18
CA ALA A 93 5.01 -2.92 4.83
C ALA A 93 3.81 -3.48 5.61
N GLN A 94 2.87 -2.63 6.02
CA GLN A 94 1.73 -3.02 6.84
C GLN A 94 0.74 -3.86 6.03
N ARG A 95 0.29 -4.99 6.59
CA ARG A 95 -0.75 -5.80 5.95
C ARG A 95 -2.13 -5.33 6.35
N LEU A 96 -3.01 -5.12 5.37
CA LEU A 96 -4.39 -4.67 5.57
C LEU A 96 -5.39 -5.64 4.94
N PRO A 97 -6.59 -5.83 5.51
CA PRO A 97 -7.68 -6.51 4.83
C PRO A 97 -8.12 -5.76 3.57
N LEU A 98 -8.38 -6.49 2.49
CA LEU A 98 -9.01 -5.98 1.28
C LEU A 98 -10.48 -6.40 1.29
N LEU A 99 -11.38 -5.43 1.20
CA LEU A 99 -12.82 -5.66 1.08
C LEU A 99 -13.22 -5.41 -0.38
N ALA A 100 -13.77 -6.40 -1.07
CA ALA A 100 -14.11 -6.30 -2.49
C ALA A 100 -15.55 -6.74 -2.78
N CYS A 101 -16.18 -6.15 -3.80
CA CYS A 101 -17.47 -6.56 -4.34
C CYS A 101 -17.51 -6.39 -5.88
N GLY A 102 -18.57 -6.89 -6.52
CA GLY A 102 -18.74 -6.88 -7.97
C GLY A 102 -18.01 -8.05 -8.65
N ASP A 103 -17.36 -7.80 -9.80
CA ASP A 103 -16.57 -8.85 -10.47
C ASP A 103 -15.24 -9.08 -9.76
N VAL A 104 -15.18 -10.09 -8.91
CA VAL A 104 -13.97 -10.46 -8.17
C VAL A 104 -13.20 -11.64 -8.78
N SER A 105 -13.55 -12.06 -9.99
CA SER A 105 -12.96 -13.25 -10.62
C SER A 105 -11.43 -13.18 -10.71
N LEU A 106 -10.91 -12.01 -11.08
CA LEU A 106 -9.47 -11.74 -11.16
C LEU A 106 -8.79 -11.76 -9.78
N ILE A 107 -9.45 -11.17 -8.77
CA ILE A 107 -9.00 -11.17 -7.38
C ILE A 107 -8.90 -12.61 -6.86
N GLU A 108 -9.94 -13.42 -7.07
CA GLU A 108 -9.98 -14.81 -6.61
C GLU A 108 -8.91 -15.66 -7.29
N ARG A 109 -8.81 -15.54 -8.62
CA ARG A 109 -7.84 -16.29 -9.43
C ARG A 109 -6.40 -16.05 -9.00
N HIS A 110 -6.06 -14.81 -8.66
CA HIS A 110 -4.70 -14.41 -8.28
C HIS A 110 -4.55 -14.06 -6.79
N ARG A 111 -5.49 -14.48 -5.94
CA ARG A 111 -5.57 -14.11 -4.51
C ARG A 111 -4.24 -14.24 -3.76
N PRO A 112 -3.48 -15.35 -3.84
CA PRO A 112 -2.19 -15.45 -3.14
C PRO A 112 -1.16 -14.44 -3.64
N ALA A 113 -1.12 -14.19 -4.95
CA ALA A 113 -0.21 -13.22 -5.53
C ALA A 113 -0.62 -11.79 -5.14
N LEU A 114 -1.92 -11.48 -5.11
CA LEU A 114 -2.44 -10.20 -4.66
C LEU A 114 -2.05 -9.94 -3.19
N GLN A 115 -2.26 -10.92 -2.31
CA GLN A 115 -1.87 -10.81 -0.90
C GLN A 115 -0.37 -10.54 -0.70
N ALA A 116 0.48 -11.14 -1.54
CA ALA A 116 1.92 -10.93 -1.48
C ALA A 116 2.33 -9.55 -2.03
N LEU A 117 1.83 -9.19 -3.21
CA LEU A 117 2.28 -8.03 -3.99
C LEU A 117 1.65 -6.71 -3.52
N ALA A 118 0.40 -6.73 -3.06
CA ALA A 118 -0.32 -5.57 -2.53
C ALA A 118 -0.26 -5.47 -1.00
N LYS A 119 0.43 -6.41 -0.33
CA LYS A 119 0.57 -6.50 1.13
C LYS A 119 -0.81 -6.50 1.80
N VAL A 120 -1.66 -7.40 1.35
CA VAL A 120 -2.99 -7.61 1.91
C VAL A 120 -2.91 -8.77 2.92
N SER A 121 -3.55 -8.63 4.07
CA SER A 121 -3.62 -9.70 5.08
C SER A 121 -4.64 -10.76 4.66
N GLU A 122 -5.84 -10.31 4.32
CA GLU A 122 -6.96 -11.14 3.90
C GLU A 122 -7.77 -10.45 2.80
N VAL A 123 -8.48 -11.24 2.00
CA VAL A 123 -9.39 -10.71 0.98
C VAL A 123 -10.80 -11.19 1.33
N LYS A 124 -11.67 -10.24 1.69
CA LYS A 124 -13.09 -10.47 1.99
C LYS A 124 -13.91 -10.02 0.80
N VAL A 125 -14.68 -10.96 0.24
CA VAL A 125 -15.56 -10.71 -0.91
C VAL A 125 -16.99 -10.61 -0.40
N PHE A 126 -17.69 -9.58 -0.87
CA PHE A 126 -19.08 -9.32 -0.58
C PHE A 126 -19.90 -9.54 -1.85
N ALA A 127 -20.95 -10.35 -1.76
CA ALA A 127 -21.87 -10.59 -2.87
C ALA A 127 -22.88 -9.43 -3.06
N ASP A 128 -23.16 -8.71 -1.98
CA ASP A 128 -24.09 -7.59 -1.96
C ASP A 128 -23.35 -6.26 -1.76
N GLU A 129 -23.67 -5.28 -2.61
CA GLU A 129 -23.05 -3.95 -2.58
C GLU A 129 -23.45 -3.18 -1.32
N THR A 130 -24.67 -3.40 -0.78
CA THR A 130 -25.11 -2.69 0.43
C THR A 130 -24.33 -3.15 1.67
N ALA A 131 -24.12 -4.46 1.81
CA ALA A 131 -23.27 -5.05 2.84
C ALA A 131 -21.81 -4.59 2.69
N TRP A 132 -21.28 -4.51 1.46
CA TRP A 132 -19.94 -3.99 1.21
C TRP A 132 -19.81 -2.53 1.65
N LYS A 133 -20.75 -1.66 1.25
CA LYS A 133 -20.75 -0.24 1.66
C LYS A 133 -20.83 -0.07 3.17
N ALA A 134 -21.65 -0.88 3.83
CA ALA A 134 -21.75 -0.88 5.29
C ALA A 134 -20.43 -1.30 5.96
N ALA A 135 -19.70 -2.26 5.36
CA ALA A 135 -18.41 -2.72 5.87
C ALA A 135 -17.25 -1.75 5.59
N THR A 136 -17.26 -1.05 4.45
CA THR A 136 -16.24 -0.05 4.12
C THR A 136 -16.46 1.29 4.83
N GLN A 137 -17.70 1.60 5.23
CA GLN A 137 -18.07 2.86 5.90
C GLN A 137 -17.50 4.08 5.16
N SER A 138 -16.68 4.89 5.85
CA SER A 138 -16.01 6.09 5.35
C SER A 138 -14.62 5.84 4.76
N ALA A 139 -14.20 4.58 4.64
CA ALA A 139 -12.91 4.26 4.03
C ALA A 139 -12.91 4.65 2.54
N PRO A 140 -11.84 5.31 2.06
CA PRO A 140 -11.58 5.48 0.64
C PRO A 140 -11.73 4.17 -0.13
N THR A 141 -12.53 4.21 -1.19
CA THR A 141 -12.79 3.08 -2.07
C THR A 141 -12.34 3.41 -3.48
N THR A 142 -11.96 2.38 -4.24
CA THR A 142 -11.57 2.51 -5.64
C THR A 142 -12.29 1.45 -6.47
N ALA A 143 -12.40 1.70 -7.77
CA ALA A 143 -13.02 0.79 -8.72
C ALA A 143 -12.12 0.56 -9.92
N LEU A 144 -12.08 -0.69 -10.38
CA LEU A 144 -11.41 -1.09 -11.62
C LEU A 144 -12.42 -1.90 -12.45
N GLY A 145 -12.98 -1.28 -13.49
CA GLY A 145 -14.10 -1.88 -14.22
C GLY A 145 -15.30 -2.11 -13.31
N ALA A 146 -15.79 -3.35 -13.26
CA ALA A 146 -16.90 -3.77 -12.40
C ALA A 146 -16.46 -4.26 -11.01
N THR A 147 -15.16 -4.24 -10.70
CA THR A 147 -14.63 -4.59 -9.39
C THR A 147 -14.53 -3.33 -8.53
N GLN A 148 -15.15 -3.33 -7.35
CA GLN A 148 -14.98 -2.27 -6.35
C GLN A 148 -14.23 -2.85 -5.15
N PHE A 149 -13.29 -2.08 -4.59
CA PHE A 149 -12.55 -2.53 -3.43
C PHE A 149 -12.04 -1.38 -2.54
N ALA A 150 -11.78 -1.72 -1.29
CA ALA A 150 -11.23 -0.82 -0.29
C ALA A 150 -10.20 -1.56 0.57
N LEU A 151 -9.18 -0.84 1.04
CA LEU A 151 -8.29 -1.33 2.08
C LEU A 151 -8.87 -0.93 3.43
N PHE A 152 -9.25 -1.93 4.21
CA PHE A 152 -9.74 -1.68 5.56
C PHE A 152 -8.55 -1.41 6.47
N VAL A 153 -8.50 -0.21 7.03
CA VAL A 153 -7.56 0.11 8.11
C VAL A 153 -8.32 -0.12 9.39
N GLU A 154 -7.95 -1.15 10.14
CA GLU A 154 -8.41 -1.29 11.52
C GLU A 154 -7.78 -0.13 12.30
N VAL A 155 -8.55 0.95 12.45
CA VAL A 155 -8.17 2.02 13.34
C VAL A 155 -8.26 1.42 14.73
N ASP A 156 -7.12 1.22 15.38
CA ASP A 156 -7.10 0.97 16.82
C ASP A 156 -7.64 2.22 17.49
N ALA A 157 -8.96 2.27 17.63
CA ALA A 157 -9.67 3.40 18.17
C ALA A 157 -9.15 3.72 19.57
N ALA A 158 -8.76 2.70 20.36
CA ALA A 158 -8.20 2.90 21.69
C ALA A 158 -6.81 3.58 21.62
N ALA A 159 -5.91 3.12 20.75
CA ALA A 159 -4.61 3.76 20.56
C ALA A 159 -4.73 5.17 19.98
N GLU A 160 -5.66 5.38 19.05
CA GLU A 160 -5.88 6.69 18.43
C GLU A 160 -6.58 7.66 19.40
N HIS A 161 -7.54 7.20 20.19
CA HIS A 161 -8.10 7.96 21.32
C HIS A 161 -7.02 8.32 22.33
N ALA A 162 -6.10 7.41 22.66
CA ALA A 162 -5.00 7.69 23.58
C ALA A 162 -4.01 8.72 23.00
N ARG A 163 -3.67 8.63 21.70
CA ARG A 163 -2.78 9.56 21.02
C ARG A 163 -3.39 10.95 20.93
N LEU A 164 -4.62 11.07 20.44
CA LEU A 164 -5.33 12.34 20.34
C LEU A 164 -5.65 12.89 21.74
N GLY A 165 -5.92 12.05 22.73
CA GLY A 165 -6.09 12.45 24.13
C GLY A 165 -4.85 13.10 24.73
N LYS A 166 -3.64 12.57 24.44
CA LYS A 166 -2.38 13.23 24.83
C LYS A 166 -2.21 14.59 24.15
N GLU A 167 -2.58 14.68 22.88
CA GLU A 167 -2.52 15.94 22.14
C GLU A 167 -3.52 16.98 22.69
N VAL A 168 -4.73 16.56 23.05
CA VAL A 168 -5.72 17.39 23.76
C VAL A 168 -5.14 17.91 25.07
N GLN A 169 -4.53 17.04 25.89
CA GLN A 169 -3.92 17.46 27.15
C GLN A 169 -2.78 18.47 26.93
N ARG A 170 -1.93 18.26 25.91
CA ARG A 170 -0.86 19.19 25.53
C ARG A 170 -1.42 20.55 25.11
N LEU A 171 -2.43 20.57 24.26
CA LEU A 171 -3.07 21.81 23.78
C LEU A 171 -3.79 22.55 24.91
N GLN A 172 -4.50 21.84 25.79
CA GLN A 172 -5.13 22.42 26.98
C GLN A 172 -4.09 23.04 27.92
N ALA A 173 -2.94 22.41 28.12
CA ALA A 173 -1.86 22.96 28.93
C ALA A 173 -1.26 24.24 28.32
N GLU A 174 -1.08 24.29 27.00
CA GLU A 174 -0.61 25.50 26.31
C GLU A 174 -1.65 26.64 26.34
N ILE A 175 -2.93 26.32 26.15
CA ILE A 175 -4.05 27.28 26.30
C ILE A 175 -4.08 27.87 27.71
N ALA A 176 -3.95 27.03 28.75
CA ALA A 176 -3.94 27.48 30.14
C ALA A 176 -2.75 28.41 30.44
N LYS A 177 -1.56 28.12 29.88
CA LYS A 177 -0.39 29.02 29.99
C LYS A 177 -0.63 30.36 29.31
N ALA A 178 -1.18 30.36 28.09
CA ALA A 178 -1.46 31.59 27.34
C ALA A 178 -2.54 32.44 28.05
N GLN A 179 -3.62 31.80 28.50
CA GLN A 179 -4.66 32.45 29.30
C GLN A 179 -4.11 33.02 30.61
N GLY A 180 -3.25 32.29 31.32
CA GLY A 180 -2.64 32.76 32.56
C GLY A 180 -1.75 34.00 32.38
N LYS A 181 -1.04 34.09 31.25
CA LYS A 181 -0.28 35.31 30.89
C LYS A 181 -1.21 36.47 30.57
N LEU A 182 -2.25 36.24 29.77
CA LEU A 182 -3.21 37.26 29.34
C LEU A 182 -4.16 37.72 30.46
N SER A 183 -4.39 36.90 31.49
CA SER A 183 -5.19 37.28 32.66
C SER A 183 -4.39 38.07 33.70
N ASN A 184 -3.06 38.13 33.57
CA ASN A 184 -2.22 38.90 34.48
C ASN A 184 -2.20 40.37 34.05
N ALA A 185 -2.91 41.23 34.80
CA ALA A 185 -2.99 42.67 34.52
C ALA A 185 -1.60 43.34 34.41
N SER A 186 -0.62 42.90 35.21
CA SER A 186 0.76 43.40 35.12
C SER A 186 1.45 43.05 33.80
N PHE A 187 1.11 41.90 33.20
CA PHE A 187 1.63 41.50 31.89
C PHE A 187 0.96 42.27 30.76
N VAL A 188 -0.37 42.43 30.81
CA VAL A 188 -1.11 43.19 29.79
C VAL A 188 -0.71 44.68 29.79
N ASP A 189 -0.48 45.26 30.97
CA ASP A 189 -0.16 46.68 31.10
C ASP A 189 1.31 47.02 30.84
N ARG A 190 2.23 46.05 31.03
CA ARG A 190 3.69 46.29 30.90
C ARG A 190 4.33 45.64 29.68
N ALA A 191 3.72 44.63 29.08
CA ALA A 191 4.27 44.00 27.89
C ALA A 191 4.04 44.86 26.64
N PRO A 192 4.97 44.83 25.65
CA PRO A 192 4.75 45.50 24.37
C PRO A 192 3.49 44.98 23.68
N ALA A 193 2.72 45.88 23.04
CA ALA A 193 1.46 45.54 22.37
C ALA A 193 1.60 44.39 21.36
N ALA A 194 2.74 44.30 20.66
CA ALA A 194 3.05 43.22 19.74
C ALA A 194 3.13 41.84 20.43
N VAL A 195 3.65 41.77 21.66
CA VAL A 195 3.77 40.53 22.44
C VAL A 195 2.40 40.09 22.97
N VAL A 196 1.56 41.05 23.39
CA VAL A 196 0.18 40.77 23.82
C VAL A 196 -0.67 40.26 22.65
N ALA A 197 -0.57 40.90 21.48
CA ALA A 197 -1.26 40.46 20.27
C ALA A 197 -0.82 39.06 19.82
N GLN A 198 0.48 38.77 19.87
CA GLN A 198 1.03 37.45 19.52
C GLN A 198 0.53 36.35 20.47
N GLU A 199 0.43 36.61 21.77
CA GLU A 199 -0.13 35.63 22.72
C GLU A 199 -1.65 35.46 22.58
N GLN A 200 -2.39 36.50 22.17
CA GLN A 200 -3.82 36.39 21.83
C GLN A 200 -4.04 35.56 20.56
N GLU A 201 -3.24 35.78 19.52
CA GLU A 201 -3.27 34.99 18.28
C GLU A 201 -2.92 33.53 18.57
N ARG A 202 -1.86 33.29 19.34
CA ARG A 202 -1.46 31.94 19.77
C ARG A 202 -2.55 31.22 20.57
N LEU A 203 -3.27 31.94 21.43
CA LEU A 203 -4.41 31.40 22.16
C LEU A 203 -5.54 30.98 21.20
N SER A 204 -5.89 31.83 20.24
CA SER A 204 -6.91 31.54 19.22
C SER A 204 -6.53 30.32 18.38
N ASP A 205 -5.29 30.24 17.92
CA ASP A 205 -4.80 29.12 17.11
C ASP A 205 -4.86 27.80 17.86
N PHE A 206 -4.44 27.77 19.13
CA PHE A 206 -4.53 26.57 19.95
C PHE A 206 -5.96 26.17 20.25
N GLN A 207 -6.89 27.12 20.45
CA GLN A 207 -8.31 26.83 20.62
C GLN A 207 -8.93 26.23 19.35
N ALA A 208 -8.61 26.80 18.18
CA ALA A 208 -9.07 26.28 16.90
C ALA A 208 -8.52 24.88 16.62
N LEU A 209 -7.26 24.62 16.95
CA LEU A 209 -6.63 23.31 16.81
C LEU A 209 -7.24 22.30 17.78
N LEU A 210 -7.50 22.69 19.04
CA LEU A 210 -8.15 21.83 20.03
C LEU A 210 -9.53 21.38 19.57
N LEU A 211 -10.35 22.30 19.04
CA LEU A 211 -11.67 21.99 18.48
C LEU A 211 -11.58 20.94 17.37
N LYS A 212 -10.66 21.13 16.41
CA LYS A 212 -10.45 20.17 15.32
C LYS A 212 -10.06 18.77 15.83
N VAL A 213 -9.18 18.71 16.83
CA VAL A 213 -8.76 17.43 17.43
C VAL A 213 -9.92 16.77 18.19
N GLN A 214 -10.75 17.54 18.89
CA GLN A 214 -11.95 17.02 19.58
C GLN A 214 -13.00 16.51 18.59
N GLU A 215 -13.23 17.21 17.49
CA GLU A 215 -14.10 16.74 16.40
C GLU A 215 -13.56 15.45 15.76
N GLN A 216 -12.24 15.34 15.59
CA GLN A 216 -11.61 14.11 15.10
C GLN A 216 -11.83 12.95 16.06
N ILE A 217 -11.69 13.16 17.38
CA ILE A 217 -11.99 12.17 18.41
C ILE A 217 -13.47 11.74 18.34
N ALA A 218 -14.40 12.67 18.17
CA ALA A 218 -15.84 12.38 18.12
C ALA A 218 -16.27 11.58 16.88
N ARG A 219 -15.47 11.62 15.80
CA ARG A 219 -15.69 10.84 14.57
C ARG A 219 -15.11 9.43 14.63
N LEU A 220 -14.24 9.14 15.59
CA LEU A 220 -13.71 7.80 15.77
C LEU A 220 -14.82 6.89 16.33
N PRO A 221 -14.92 5.64 15.86
CA PRO A 221 -15.86 4.68 16.44
C PRO A 221 -15.50 4.44 17.91
N THR A 222 -16.48 4.62 18.80
CA THR A 222 -16.31 4.32 20.24
C THR A 222 -15.91 2.87 20.41
N ALA A 223 -14.79 2.64 21.12
CA ALA A 223 -14.39 1.30 21.52
C ALA A 223 -15.53 0.61 22.30
N PRO A 224 -15.77 -0.70 22.09
CA PRO A 224 -16.70 -1.48 22.90
C PRO A 224 -16.24 -1.61 24.36
#